data_AF-A0A6H2NIK1-F1
#
_entry.id   AF-A0A6H2NIK1-F1
#
_cell.length_a   1.000
_cell.length_b   1.000
_cell.length_c   1.000
_cell.angle_alpha   90.00
_cell.angle_beta   90.00
_cell.angle_gamma   90.00
#
_symmetry.space_group_name_H-M   'P 1'
#
loop_
_entity.id
_entity.type
_entity.pdbx_description
1 polymer ?
#
loop_
_entity_poly.entity_id
_entity_poly.type
_entity_poly.pdbx_seq_one_letter_code
_entity_poly.pdbx_strand_id
1 'polypeptide(L)'
;MANGSGRRSRARVTSFWQDFKAFALKGNVVDLAIAVIIGGAFGAVISSLVEDIIMPAIVNPLLAEAGTDWREAVIGPGILLGSFIGAIIDFLIIALVLFLVIRTFERLKRKEEVEAAAEPSIEEKLNDTLTRLTYYLESRGQ
;
A
#
# COMPACT_ATOMS: atom_id res chain seq x y z
N MET A 1 74.12 -0.77 10.16
CA MET A 1 73.20 -1.89 10.46
C MET A 1 71.78 -1.37 10.36
N ALA A 2 71.01 -1.90 9.40
CA ALA A 2 69.64 -1.48 9.10
C ALA A 2 68.66 -2.14 10.08
N ASN A 3 67.67 -1.40 10.60
CA ASN A 3 66.52 -2.00 11.26
C ASN A 3 65.23 -1.40 10.70
N GLY A 4 64.70 -2.07 9.67
CA GLY A 4 63.39 -1.83 9.11
C GLY A 4 62.31 -2.32 10.07
N SER A 5 61.75 -1.42 10.86
CA SER A 5 60.52 -1.68 11.61
C SER A 5 59.32 -1.57 10.67
N GLY A 6 58.98 -2.71 10.06
CA GLY A 6 57.78 -2.89 9.26
C GLY A 6 56.54 -2.52 10.08
N ARG A 7 55.99 -1.32 9.82
CA ARG A 7 54.65 -0.92 10.24
C ARG A 7 53.66 -1.78 9.46
N ARG A 8 53.35 -2.96 10.01
CA ARG A 8 52.25 -3.82 9.53
C ARG A 8 50.95 -3.07 9.78
N SER A 9 50.49 -2.36 8.76
CA SER A 9 49.15 -1.82 8.62
C SER A 9 48.15 -2.97 8.76
N ARG A 10 47.50 -3.06 9.92
CA ARG A 10 46.34 -3.93 10.15
C ARG A 10 45.26 -3.53 9.13
N ALA A 11 45.06 -4.36 8.10
CA ALA A 11 43.86 -4.29 7.28
C ALA A 11 42.66 -4.48 8.22
N ARG A 12 41.85 -3.43 8.36
CA ARG A 12 40.62 -3.46 9.13
C ARG A 12 39.67 -4.38 8.35
N VAL A 13 39.51 -5.62 8.81
CA VAL A 13 38.45 -6.50 8.33
C VAL A 13 37.14 -5.83 8.75
N THR A 14 36.54 -5.01 7.87
CA THR A 14 35.14 -4.65 8.02
C THR A 14 34.38 -5.96 7.91
N SER A 15 33.79 -6.36 9.02
CA SER A 15 32.98 -7.56 9.10
C SER A 15 31.82 -7.39 8.14
N PHE A 16 31.48 -8.43 7.38
CA PHE A 16 30.30 -8.51 6.50
C PHE A 16 29.03 -7.90 7.14
N TRP A 17 28.91 -8.01 8.48
CA TRP A 17 27.83 -7.41 9.25
C TRP A 17 27.80 -5.87 9.22
N GLN A 18 28.96 -5.22 9.22
CA GLN A 18 29.09 -3.76 9.10
C GLN A 18 28.74 -3.30 7.67
N ASP A 19 29.18 -4.05 6.66
CA ASP A 19 28.89 -3.76 5.25
C ASP A 19 27.39 -4.00 4.95
N PHE A 20 26.81 -5.06 5.49
CA PHE A 20 25.37 -5.35 5.42
C PHE A 20 24.54 -4.28 6.14
N LYS A 21 24.93 -3.85 7.34
CA LYS A 21 24.26 -2.76 8.05
C LYS A 21 24.35 -1.44 7.27
N ALA A 22 25.50 -1.12 6.67
CA ALA A 22 25.67 0.08 5.86
C ALA A 22 24.83 0.03 4.57
N PHE A 23 24.68 -1.14 3.96
CA PHE A 23 23.81 -1.38 2.81
C PHE A 23 22.33 -1.29 3.18
N ALA A 24 21.92 -1.93 4.28
CA ALA A 24 20.53 -1.93 4.75
C ALA A 24 20.09 -0.54 5.20
N LEU A 25 20.95 0.25 5.83
CA LEU A 25 20.64 1.62 6.25
C LEU A 25 20.58 2.63 5.10
N LYS A 26 20.81 2.20 3.86
CA LYS A 26 20.55 3.01 2.67
C LYS A 26 19.03 3.13 2.57
N GLY A 27 18.44 4.21 3.08
CA GLY A 27 17.00 4.36 3.36
C GLY A 27 16.04 3.83 2.29
N ASN A 28 16.39 3.96 1.01
CA ASN A 28 15.63 3.43 -0.12
C ASN A 28 15.40 1.89 -0.10
N VAL A 29 16.26 1.10 0.55
CA VAL A 29 16.14 -0.37 0.62
C VAL A 29 15.19 -0.80 1.74
N VAL A 30 15.19 -0.09 2.87
CA VAL A 30 14.31 -0.40 4.01
C VAL A 30 12.87 -0.05 3.65
N ASP A 31 12.64 1.11 3.04
CA ASP A 31 11.29 1.52 2.62
C ASP A 31 10.72 0.56 1.55
N LEU A 32 11.57 0.13 0.61
CA LEU A 32 11.20 -0.89 -0.38
C LEU A 32 10.86 -2.23 0.28
N ALA A 33 11.67 -2.69 1.25
CA ALA A 33 11.43 -3.94 1.95
C ALA A 33 10.09 -3.91 2.73
N ILE A 34 9.81 -2.79 3.39
CA ILE A 34 8.54 -2.58 4.09
C ILE A 34 7.37 -2.58 3.11
N ALA A 35 7.49 -1.87 1.98
CA ALA A 35 6.45 -1.82 0.96
C ALA A 35 6.12 -3.21 0.38
N VAL A 36 7.12 -4.04 0.12
CA VAL A 36 6.92 -5.41 -0.39
C VAL A 36 6.26 -6.31 0.66
N ILE A 37 6.68 -6.24 1.93
CA ILE A 37 6.09 -7.04 3.01
C ILE A 37 4.63 -6.65 3.23
N ILE A 38 4.33 -5.35 3.31
CA ILE A 38 2.97 -4.85 3.48
C ILE A 38 2.12 -5.19 2.24
N GLY A 39 2.67 -5.03 1.03
CA GLY A 39 1.97 -5.37 -0.21
C GLY A 39 1.58 -6.86 -0.26
N GLY A 40 2.50 -7.75 0.13
CA GLY A 40 2.24 -9.19 0.19
C GLY A 40 1.19 -9.54 1.25
N ALA A 41 1.30 -8.98 2.46
CA ALA A 41 0.34 -9.22 3.53
C ALA A 41 -1.06 -8.67 3.19
N PHE A 42 -1.13 -7.47 2.59
CA PHE A 42 -2.38 -6.87 2.15
C PHE A 42 -3.03 -7.69 1.04
N GLY A 43 -2.26 -8.16 0.06
CA GLY A 43 -2.74 -9.07 -0.98
C GLY A 43 -3.39 -10.33 -0.40
N ALA A 44 -2.76 -10.95 0.60
CA ALA A 44 -3.32 -12.12 1.27
C ALA A 44 -4.66 -11.84 1.99
N VAL A 45 -4.81 -10.67 2.61
CA VAL A 45 -6.08 -10.25 3.24
C VAL A 45 -7.18 -10.09 2.19
N ILE A 46 -6.87 -9.49 1.04
CA ILE A 46 -7.85 -9.33 -0.05
C ILE A 46 -8.21 -10.68 -0.66
N SER A 47 -7.23 -11.57 -0.89
CA SER A 47 -7.48 -12.94 -1.36
C SER A 47 -8.40 -13.69 -0.41
N SER A 48 -8.14 -13.67 0.90
CA SER A 48 -9.01 -14.32 1.91
C SER A 48 -10.42 -13.72 1.92
N LEU A 49 -10.57 -12.39 1.85
CA LEU A 49 -11.90 -11.77 1.74
C LEU A 49 -12.65 -12.27 0.51
N VAL A 50 -11.97 -12.43 -0.62
CA VAL A 50 -12.62 -12.91 -1.84
C VAL A 50 -12.96 -14.39 -1.72
N GLU A 51 -11.97 -15.24 -1.44
CA GLU A 51 -12.08 -16.69 -1.43
C GLU A 51 -12.96 -17.22 -0.29
N ASP A 52 -12.83 -16.65 0.91
CA ASP A 52 -13.48 -17.18 2.12
C ASP A 52 -14.84 -16.53 2.41
N ILE A 53 -15.10 -15.33 1.86
CA ILE A 53 -16.34 -14.58 2.16
C ILE A 53 -17.14 -14.33 0.88
N ILE A 54 -16.58 -13.64 -0.12
CA ILE A 54 -17.33 -13.23 -1.31
C ILE A 54 -17.75 -14.44 -2.15
N MET A 55 -16.84 -15.38 -2.37
CA MET A 55 -17.10 -16.58 -3.17
C MET A 55 -18.23 -17.44 -2.57
N PRO A 56 -18.19 -17.87 -1.30
CA PRO A 56 -19.28 -18.63 -0.72
C PRO A 56 -20.58 -17.83 -0.52
N ALA A 57 -20.50 -16.51 -0.26
CA ALA A 57 -21.69 -15.70 0.04
C ALA A 57 -22.45 -15.21 -1.21
N ILE A 58 -21.75 -14.97 -2.31
CA ILE A 58 -22.33 -14.33 -3.52
C ILE A 58 -22.22 -15.25 -4.73
N VAL A 59 -21.05 -15.83 -4.96
CA VAL A 59 -20.75 -16.52 -6.22
C VAL A 59 -21.25 -17.96 -6.23
N ASN A 60 -21.02 -18.71 -5.14
CA ASN A 60 -21.51 -20.07 -5.00
C ASN A 60 -23.04 -20.16 -5.04
N PRO A 61 -23.83 -19.34 -4.34
CA PRO A 61 -25.29 -19.38 -4.47
C PRO A 61 -25.77 -18.91 -5.84
N LEU A 62 -25.11 -17.93 -6.47
CA LEU A 62 -25.43 -17.50 -7.83
C LEU A 62 -25.18 -18.59 -8.88
N LEU A 63 -24.15 -19.41 -8.68
CA LEU A 63 -23.75 -20.49 -9.59
C LEU A 63 -24.31 -21.87 -9.17
N ALA A 64 -24.90 -21.99 -7.99
CA ALA A 64 -25.56 -23.22 -7.53
C ALA A 64 -26.77 -23.59 -8.42
N GLU A 65 -27.42 -22.59 -9.04
CA GLU A 65 -28.44 -22.83 -10.07
C GLU A 65 -27.85 -23.30 -11.42
N ALA A 66 -26.55 -23.09 -11.65
CA ALA A 66 -25.86 -23.42 -12.90
C ALA A 66 -25.24 -24.85 -12.92
N GLY A 67 -25.31 -25.59 -11.81
CA GLY A 67 -24.88 -27.00 -11.73
C GLY A 67 -23.64 -27.24 -10.86
N THR A 68 -23.52 -28.49 -10.38
CA THR A 68 -22.46 -29.01 -9.49
C THR A 68 -21.06 -28.63 -9.97
N ASP A 69 -20.27 -28.03 -9.08
CA ASP A 69 -18.83 -27.75 -9.17
C ASP A 69 -18.29 -27.57 -10.59
N TRP A 70 -18.75 -26.51 -11.27
CA TRP A 70 -18.25 -26.08 -12.58
C TRP A 70 -16.73 -25.92 -12.65
N ARG A 71 -16.06 -25.79 -11.50
CA ARG A 71 -14.61 -25.76 -11.34
C ARG A 71 -13.93 -27.12 -11.54
N GLU A 72 -14.65 -28.20 -11.31
CA GLU A 72 -14.18 -29.57 -11.54
C GLU A 72 -14.47 -30.04 -12.97
N ALA A 73 -15.03 -29.18 -13.83
CA ALA A 73 -15.29 -29.51 -15.21
C ALA A 73 -14.00 -29.86 -15.97
N VAL A 74 -13.90 -31.12 -16.39
CA VAL A 74 -12.80 -31.65 -17.20
C VAL A 74 -13.28 -31.88 -18.62
N ILE A 75 -12.49 -31.46 -19.62
CA ILE A 75 -12.74 -31.76 -21.03
C ILE A 75 -11.64 -32.69 -21.56
N GLY A 76 -12.03 -33.85 -22.11
CA GLY A 76 -11.09 -34.80 -22.70
C GLY A 76 -10.15 -35.46 -21.67
N PRO A 77 -8.94 -35.91 -22.06
CA PRO A 77 -8.03 -36.62 -21.16
C PRO A 77 -7.31 -35.61 -20.25
N GLY A 78 -8.00 -35.10 -19.22
CA GLY A 78 -7.39 -34.37 -18.11
C GLY A 78 -7.21 -32.86 -18.28
N ILE A 79 -7.85 -32.20 -19.25
CA ILE A 79 -7.81 -30.74 -19.35
C ILE A 79 -8.81 -30.16 -18.34
N LEU A 80 -8.29 -29.62 -17.23
CA LEU A 80 -9.06 -28.97 -16.16
C LEU A 80 -9.52 -27.57 -16.58
N LEU A 81 -10.44 -27.49 -17.54
CA LEU A 81 -10.94 -26.20 -18.03
C LEU A 81 -11.71 -25.44 -16.93
N GLY A 82 -12.42 -26.17 -16.06
CA GLY A 82 -13.15 -25.60 -14.93
C GLY A 82 -12.26 -24.82 -13.95
N SER A 83 -11.08 -25.36 -13.60
CA SER A 83 -10.18 -24.70 -12.67
C SER A 83 -9.50 -23.47 -13.29
N PHE A 84 -9.21 -23.54 -14.59
CA PHE A 84 -8.66 -22.40 -15.33
C PHE A 84 -9.67 -21.25 -15.45
N ILE A 85 -10.92 -21.54 -15.82
CA ILE A 85 -11.99 -20.52 -15.83
C ILE A 85 -12.25 -20.01 -14.42
N GLY A 86 -12.14 -20.90 -13.41
CA GLY A 86 -12.17 -20.55 -11.99
C GLY A 86 -11.18 -19.46 -11.64
N ALA A 87 -9.91 -19.68 -11.95
CA ALA A 87 -8.83 -18.72 -11.69
C ALA A 87 -9.03 -17.38 -12.42
N ILE A 88 -9.59 -17.39 -13.65
CA ILE A 88 -9.93 -16.16 -14.36
C ILE A 88 -11.02 -15.37 -13.62
N ILE A 89 -12.07 -16.06 -13.16
CA ILE A 89 -13.17 -15.44 -12.42
C ILE A 89 -12.66 -14.89 -11.09
N ASP A 90 -11.83 -15.64 -10.35
CA ASP A 90 -11.22 -15.17 -9.09
C ASP A 90 -10.39 -13.90 -9.31
N PHE A 91 -9.57 -13.86 -10.36
CA PHE A 91 -8.80 -12.68 -10.71
C PHE A 91 -9.69 -11.45 -11.00
N LEU A 92 -10.77 -11.64 -11.76
CA LEU A 92 -11.72 -10.56 -12.06
C LEU A 92 -12.44 -10.06 -10.80
N ILE A 93 -12.80 -10.97 -9.88
CA ILE A 93 -13.44 -10.61 -8.61
C ILE A 93 -12.46 -9.87 -7.71
N ILE A 94 -11.22 -10.36 -7.54
CA ILE A 94 -10.18 -9.67 -6.77
C ILE A 94 -9.96 -8.26 -7.31
N ALA A 95 -9.87 -8.10 -8.64
CA ALA A 95 -9.74 -6.79 -9.27
C ALA A 95 -10.94 -5.87 -8.97
N LEU A 96 -12.17 -6.41 -9.01
CA LEU A 96 -13.40 -5.67 -8.69
C LEU A 96 -13.45 -5.25 -7.21
N VAL A 97 -13.11 -6.16 -6.29
CA VAL A 97 -13.06 -5.88 -4.86
C VAL A 97 -12.00 -4.83 -4.55
N LEU A 98 -10.79 -4.98 -5.11
CA LEU A 98 -9.71 -4.00 -4.94
C LEU A 98 -10.15 -2.61 -5.44
N PHE A 99 -10.80 -2.55 -6.60
CA PHE A 99 -11.36 -1.30 -7.13
C PHE A 99 -12.40 -0.69 -6.17
N LEU A 100 -13.30 -1.49 -5.62
CA LEU A 100 -14.33 -1.01 -4.69
C LEU A 100 -13.71 -0.49 -3.38
N VAL A 101 -12.70 -1.20 -2.85
CA VAL A 101 -11.94 -0.79 -1.68
C VAL A 101 -11.25 0.55 -1.93
N ILE A 102 -10.44 0.66 -2.99
CA ILE A 102 -9.72 1.89 -3.35
C ILE A 102 -10.72 3.04 -3.53
N ARG A 103 -11.81 2.83 -4.27
CA ARG A 103 -12.86 3.82 -4.49
C ARG A 103 -13.54 4.27 -3.19
N THR A 104 -13.72 3.36 -2.25
CA THR A 104 -14.28 3.69 -0.92
C THR A 104 -13.30 4.56 -0.14
N PHE A 105 -12.02 4.19 -0.11
CA PHE A 105 -10.98 4.98 0.54
C PHE A 105 -10.80 6.37 -0.10
N GLU A 106 -10.80 6.47 -1.43
CA GLU A 106 -10.76 7.75 -2.14
C GLU A 106 -11.96 8.63 -1.80
N ARG A 107 -13.17 8.05 -1.69
CA ARG A 107 -14.37 8.77 -1.27
C ARG A 107 -14.28 9.28 0.18
N LEU A 108 -13.72 8.48 1.09
CA LEU A 108 -13.54 8.87 2.48
C LEU A 108 -12.49 9.99 2.61
N LYS A 109 -11.33 9.85 1.97
CA LYS A 109 -10.29 10.89 1.94
C LYS A 109 -10.79 12.20 1.34
N ARG A 110 -11.52 12.14 0.22
CA ARG A 110 -12.11 13.33 -0.41
C ARG A 110 -13.15 14.00 0.50
N LYS A 111 -13.85 13.23 1.35
CA LYS A 111 -14.79 13.79 2.33
C LYS A 111 -14.05 14.51 3.46
N GLU A 112 -12.95 13.93 3.96
CA GLU A 112 -12.08 14.57 4.95
C GLU A 112 -11.40 15.83 4.40
N GLU A 113 -10.93 15.84 3.14
CA GLU A 113 -10.36 17.05 2.52
C GLU A 113 -11.38 18.17 2.34
N VAL A 114 -12.65 17.84 2.05
CA VAL A 114 -13.73 18.84 1.94
C VAL A 114 -14.11 19.41 3.32
N GLU A 115 -14.01 18.59 4.37
CA GLU A 115 -14.27 19.01 5.75
C GLU A 115 -13.09 19.82 6.33
N ALA A 116 -11.85 19.45 6.00
CA ALA A 116 -10.64 20.18 6.36
C ALA A 116 -10.48 21.49 5.57
N ALA A 117 -10.95 21.56 4.33
CA ALA A 117 -11.01 22.79 3.54
C ALA A 117 -12.14 23.74 3.97
N ALA A 118 -13.10 23.25 4.76
CA ALA A 118 -14.13 24.10 5.37
C ALA A 118 -13.62 24.81 6.64
N GLU A 119 -12.52 24.35 7.23
CA GLU A 119 -11.77 25.13 8.20
C GLU A 119 -10.79 26.05 7.46
N PRO A 120 -10.85 27.39 7.67
CA PRO A 120 -9.90 28.27 7.04
C PRO A 120 -8.50 27.85 7.46
N SER A 121 -7.62 27.69 6.46
CA SER A 121 -6.25 27.25 6.68
C SER A 121 -5.53 28.20 7.64
N ILE A 122 -4.43 27.75 8.27
CA ILE A 122 -3.65 28.62 9.16
C ILE A 122 -3.20 29.90 8.42
N GLU A 123 -2.88 29.78 7.12
CA GLU A 123 -2.52 30.92 6.28
C GLU A 123 -3.70 31.87 6.03
N GLU A 124 -4.90 31.33 5.81
CA GLU A 124 -6.12 32.13 5.63
C GLU A 124 -6.52 32.87 6.91
N LYS A 125 -6.42 32.19 8.07
CA LYS A 125 -6.59 32.81 9.39
C LYS A 125 -5.56 33.91 9.65
N LEU A 126 -4.29 33.67 9.28
CA LEU A 126 -3.21 34.63 9.46
C LEU A 126 -3.44 35.88 8.59
N ASN A 127 -3.77 35.69 7.32
CA ASN A 127 -4.09 36.78 6.39
C ASN A 127 -5.31 37.58 6.84
N ASP A 128 -6.39 36.91 7.30
CA ASP A 128 -7.56 37.58 7.88
C ASP A 128 -7.21 38.40 9.12
N THR A 129 -6.39 37.86 10.04
CA THR A 129 -5.92 38.65 11.19
C THR A 129 -5.06 39.84 10.79
N LEU A 130 -4.19 39.71 9.79
CA LEU A 130 -3.39 40.83 9.30
C LEU A 130 -4.27 41.92 8.68
N THR A 131 -5.28 41.54 7.89
CA THR A 131 -6.26 42.49 7.34
C THR A 131 -7.04 43.21 8.45
N ARG A 132 -7.47 42.48 9.48
CA ARG A 132 -8.15 43.07 10.65
C ARG A 132 -7.25 44.02 11.41
N LEU A 133 -5.99 43.65 11.64
CA LEU A 133 -5.03 44.52 12.34
C LEU A 133 -4.73 45.79 11.54
N THR A 134 -4.55 45.68 10.22
CA THR A 134 -4.40 46.84 9.33
C THR A 134 -5.60 47.77 9.44
N TYR A 135 -6.81 47.23 9.39
CA TYR A 135 -8.03 48.02 9.57
C TYR A 135 -8.10 48.73 10.94
N TYR A 136 -7.75 48.04 12.03
CA TYR A 136 -7.74 48.64 13.37
C TYR A 136 -6.70 49.74 13.52
N LEU A 137 -5.53 49.59 12.91
CA LEU A 137 -4.47 50.61 12.95
C LEU A 137 -4.87 51.85 12.15
N GLU A 138 -5.50 51.68 10.99
CA GLU A 138 -6.07 52.78 10.20
C GLU A 138 -7.14 53.53 10.99
N SER A 139 -8.03 52.79 11.69
CA SER A 139 -9.12 53.39 12.48
C SER A 139 -8.66 54.08 13.77
N ARG A 140 -7.49 53.72 14.32
CA ARG A 140 -6.88 54.37 15.50
C ARG A 140 -5.89 55.49 15.15
N GLY A 141 -5.50 55.60 13.87
CA GLY A 141 -4.61 56.63 13.36
C GLY A 141 -5.30 57.95 13.02
N GLN A 142 -6.63 58.04 13.20
CA GLN A 142 -7.42 59.29 13.22
C GLN A 142 -7.85 59.63 14.64
#